data_AF-A0A7C2IDV4-F1
#
_entry.id   AF-A0A7C2IDV4-F1
#
_cell.length_a   1.000
_cell.length_b   1.000
_cell.length_c   1.000
_cell.angle_alpha   90.00
_cell.angle_beta   90.00
_cell.angle_gamma   90.00
#
_symmetry.space_group_name_H-M   'P 1'
#
loop_
_entity.id
_entity.type
_entity.pdbx_description
1 polymer ?
#
loop_
_entity_poly.entity_id
_entity_poly.type
_entity_poly.pdbx_seq_one_letter_code
_entity_poly.pdbx_strand_id
1 'polypeptide(L)'
;TDREGFALYFSRAPIPHVRLAPALTLEESLLRDPDLLSNYRKHSGLYAYRSGFLQRFSRMDQTPLELVEALEQLRAIENGFRIRVVKVEHRSIGVDTEQDYVRVKRLIEENIV
;
A
#
# COMPACT_ATOMS: atom_id res chain seq x y z
N THR A 1 3.47 9.73 3.03
CA THR A 1 4.23 9.67 4.29
C THR A 1 4.52 11.07 4.75
N ASP A 2 4.74 11.26 6.04
CA ASP A 2 5.31 12.52 6.54
C ASP A 2 6.79 12.64 6.10
N ARG A 3 7.41 13.77 6.47
CA ARG A 3 8.83 14.05 6.17
C ARG A 3 9.79 13.14 6.93
N GLU A 4 9.35 12.56 8.04
CA GLU A 4 10.17 11.67 8.83
C GLU A 4 10.17 10.26 8.24
N GLY A 5 9.13 9.83 7.53
CA GLY A 5 9.00 8.49 6.93
C GLY A 5 7.91 7.63 7.57
N PHE A 6 6.98 8.25 8.32
CA PHE A 6 5.80 7.56 8.84
C PHE A 6 4.61 7.69 7.88
N ALA A 7 3.76 6.68 7.86
CA ALA A 7 2.50 6.73 7.13
C ALA A 7 1.60 7.83 7.72
N LEU A 8 1.01 8.65 6.85
CA LEU A 8 -0.02 9.62 7.23
C LEU A 8 -1.39 8.94 7.23
N TYR A 9 -1.66 8.15 6.19
CA TYR A 9 -2.90 7.43 5.96
C TYR A 9 -2.68 6.32 4.92
N PHE A 10 -3.58 5.34 4.87
CA PHE A 10 -3.67 4.33 3.81
C PHE A 10 -5.10 4.33 3.28
N SER A 11 -5.28 4.16 1.98
CA SER A 11 -6.61 4.15 1.37
C SER A 11 -6.65 3.21 0.18
N ARG A 12 -7.83 2.65 -0.09
CA ARG A 12 -8.15 2.01 -1.37
C ARG A 12 -8.40 3.03 -2.48
N ALA A 13 -8.77 4.26 -2.12
CA ALA A 13 -8.90 5.35 -3.06
C ALA A 13 -7.52 5.86 -3.51
N PRO A 14 -7.41 6.42 -4.73
CA PRO A 14 -6.17 7.02 -5.21
C PRO A 14 -5.84 8.27 -4.39
N ILE A 15 -4.81 8.19 -3.55
CA ILE A 15 -4.29 9.30 -2.75
C ILE A 15 -2.79 9.57 -3.03
N PRO A 16 -2.36 10.84 -3.05
CA PRO A 16 -3.14 12.04 -2.79
C PRO A 16 -4.08 12.42 -3.96
N HIS A 17 -5.09 13.23 -3.68
CA HIS A 17 -5.81 13.93 -4.75
C HIS A 17 -4.84 14.89 -5.43
N VAL A 18 -4.56 14.65 -6.72
CA VAL A 18 -3.79 15.57 -7.56
C VAL A 18 -4.75 16.62 -8.10
N ARG A 19 -4.41 17.90 -7.97
CA ARG A 19 -5.22 18.97 -8.54
C ARG A 19 -5.03 18.99 -10.05
N LEU A 20 -6.07 18.60 -10.78
CA LEU A 20 -6.07 18.50 -12.23
C LEU A 20 -6.67 19.75 -12.88
N ALA A 21 -6.42 19.93 -14.18
CA ALA A 21 -7.12 20.94 -14.96
C ALA A 21 -8.64 20.64 -14.94
N PRO A 22 -9.51 21.68 -14.97
CA PRO A 22 -10.95 21.48 -14.98
C PRO A 22 -11.39 20.54 -16.11
N ALA A 23 -12.36 19.67 -15.83
CA ALA A 23 -12.97 18.71 -16.75
C ALA A 23 -12.15 17.46 -17.14
N LEU A 24 -10.98 17.22 -16.53
CA LEU A 24 -10.26 15.95 -16.72
C LEU A 24 -10.43 15.02 -15.53
N THR A 25 -10.70 13.75 -15.83
CA THR A 25 -10.59 12.65 -14.88
C THR A 25 -9.12 12.35 -14.56
N LEU A 26 -8.89 11.59 -13.48
CA LEU A 26 -7.54 11.12 -13.13
C LEU A 26 -6.94 10.27 -14.25
N GLU A 27 -7.73 9.38 -14.84
CA GLU A 27 -7.30 8.52 -15.95
C GLU A 27 -6.84 9.33 -17.17
N GLU A 28 -7.66 10.28 -17.62
CA GLU A 28 -7.30 11.17 -18.74
C GLU A 28 -6.04 11.99 -18.44
N SER A 29 -5.88 12.42 -17.19
CA SER A 29 -4.70 13.19 -16.78
C SER A 29 -3.44 12.33 -16.77
N LEU A 30 -3.51 11.07 -16.32
CA LEU A 30 -2.39 10.13 -16.34
C LEU A 30 -2.02 9.71 -17.77
N LEU A 31 -2.99 9.61 -18.68
CA LEU A 31 -2.73 9.35 -20.10
C LEU A 31 -1.97 10.50 -20.77
N ARG A 32 -2.26 11.74 -20.37
CA ARG A 32 -1.59 12.93 -20.89
C ARG A 32 -0.23 13.20 -20.25
N ASP A 33 -0.13 12.95 -18.95
CA ASP A 33 1.08 13.15 -18.16
C ASP A 33 1.31 11.92 -17.26
N PRO A 34 2.02 10.90 -17.77
CA PRO A 34 2.35 9.71 -17.00
C PRO A 34 3.19 9.99 -15.75
N ASP A 35 3.92 11.11 -15.69
CA ASP A 35 4.76 11.45 -14.53
C ASP A 35 3.93 11.75 -13.28
N LEU A 36 2.63 12.05 -13.43
CA LEU A 36 1.69 12.18 -12.32
C LEU A 36 1.61 10.90 -11.46
N LEU A 37 1.92 9.72 -12.02
CA LEU A 37 1.99 8.46 -11.27
C LEU A 37 3.02 8.51 -10.15
N SER A 38 4.06 9.34 -10.25
CA SER A 38 5.10 9.49 -9.22
C SER A 38 4.58 10.03 -7.89
N ASN A 39 3.39 10.66 -7.89
CA ASN A 39 2.72 11.13 -6.67
C ASN A 39 2.12 9.99 -5.83
N TYR A 40 1.91 8.83 -6.44
CA TYR A 40 1.27 7.69 -5.81
C TYR A 40 2.29 6.67 -5.33
N ARG A 41 1.95 5.94 -4.26
CA ARG A 41 2.72 4.80 -3.79
C ARG A 41 1.80 3.66 -3.46
N LYS A 42 2.14 2.48 -3.97
CA LYS A 42 1.48 1.23 -3.58
C LYS A 42 2.09 0.73 -2.29
N HIS A 43 1.25 0.46 -1.29
CA HIS A 43 1.66 -0.23 -0.08
C HIS A 43 1.88 -1.72 -0.36
N SER A 44 2.93 -2.30 0.21
CA SER A 44 3.21 -3.73 0.14
C SER A 44 2.94 -4.37 1.51
N GLY A 45 2.25 -5.51 1.53
CA GLY A 45 1.76 -6.17 2.75
C GLY A 45 2.82 -6.83 3.63
N LEU A 46 4.08 -6.39 3.55
CA LEU A 46 5.15 -6.87 4.43
C LEU A 46 5.26 -5.96 5.65
N TYR A 47 5.14 -6.56 6.84
CA TYR A 47 5.17 -5.84 8.10
C TYR A 47 6.23 -6.41 9.05
N ALA A 48 6.83 -5.53 9.84
CA ALA A 48 7.69 -5.89 10.96
C ALA A 48 7.12 -5.28 12.24
N TYR A 49 6.75 -6.12 13.21
CA TYR A 49 6.14 -5.69 14.46
C TYR A 49 7.07 -5.96 15.65
N ARG A 50 7.02 -5.08 16.64
CA ARG A 50 7.53 -5.42 17.97
C ARG A 50 6.57 -6.42 18.61
N SER A 51 7.10 -7.49 19.21
CA SER A 51 6.28 -8.56 19.80
C SER A 51 5.20 -8.03 20.76
N GLY A 52 5.56 -7.16 21.71
CA GLY A 52 4.60 -6.57 22.65
C GLY A 52 3.54 -5.69 21.98
N PHE A 53 3.89 -5.00 20.88
CA PHE A 53 2.91 -4.26 20.10
C PHE A 53 1.94 -5.20 19.39
N LEU A 54 2.43 -6.27 18.75
CA LEU A 54 1.58 -7.23 18.02
C LEU A 54 0.52 -7.86 18.94
N GLN A 55 0.91 -8.25 20.16
CA GLN A 55 -0.03 -8.80 21.14
C GLN A 55 -1.10 -7.78 21.59
N ARG A 56 -0.73 -6.50 21.66
CA ARG A 56 -1.67 -5.42 21.99
C ARG A 56 -2.61 -5.16 20.80
N PHE A 57 -2.04 -5.03 19.60
CA PHE A 57 -2.74 -4.75 18.36
C PHE A 57 -3.80 -5.80 18.05
N SER A 58 -3.47 -7.08 18.23
CA SER A 58 -4.42 -8.19 17.99
C SER A 58 -5.63 -8.21 18.93
N ARG A 59 -5.61 -7.43 20.01
CA ARG A 59 -6.70 -7.31 20.99
C ARG A 59 -7.46 -5.98 20.87
N MET A 60 -7.02 -5.08 19.99
CA MET A 60 -7.73 -3.82 19.76
C MET A 60 -8.99 -4.11 18.95
N ASP A 61 -10.08 -3.43 19.28
CA ASP A 61 -11.29 -3.45 18.48
C ASP A 61 -11.04 -2.82 17.10
N GLN A 62 -11.80 -3.28 16.10
CA GLN A 62 -11.77 -2.67 14.78
C GLN A 62 -12.27 -1.23 14.85
N THR A 63 -11.57 -0.34 14.15
CA THR A 63 -11.87 1.08 14.15
C THR A 63 -12.67 1.49 12.91
N PRO A 64 -13.35 2.66 12.93
CA PRO A 64 -14.18 3.07 11.80
C PRO A 64 -13.45 3.13 10.46
N LEU A 65 -12.22 3.66 10.38
CA LEU A 65 -11.49 3.72 9.11
C LEU A 65 -11.03 2.33 8.66
N GLU A 66 -10.64 1.45 9.58
CA GLU A 66 -10.37 0.05 9.24
C GLU A 66 -11.59 -0.59 8.59
N LEU A 67 -12.79 -0.43 9.17
CA LEU A 67 -14.01 -1.05 8.65
C LEU A 67 -14.41 -0.50 7.28
N VAL A 68 -14.32 0.82 7.09
CA VAL A 68 -14.70 1.47 5.83
C VAL A 68 -13.72 1.14 4.71
N GLU A 69 -12.41 1.16 4.98
CA GLU A 69 -11.38 0.89 3.97
C GLU A 69 -11.03 -0.60 3.88
N ALA A 70 -11.49 -1.44 4.82
CA ALA A 70 -11.05 -2.82 5.00
C ALA A 70 -9.50 -2.94 4.96
N LEU A 71 -8.84 -2.15 5.83
CA LEU A 71 -7.37 -2.05 5.97
C LEU A 71 -6.95 -2.05 7.44
N GLU A 72 -6.43 -3.18 7.94
CA GLU A 72 -6.09 -3.39 9.35
C GLU A 72 -5.10 -2.37 9.92
N GLN A 73 -4.13 -1.91 9.12
CA GLN A 73 -3.12 -0.96 9.56
C GLN A 73 -3.70 0.40 9.96
N LEU A 74 -4.93 0.73 9.54
CA LEU A 74 -5.63 1.93 9.98
C LEU A 74 -6.04 1.85 11.46
N ARG A 75 -6.30 0.65 11.99
CA ARG A 75 -6.55 0.43 13.42
C ARG A 75 -5.42 0.95 14.28
N ALA A 76 -4.18 0.72 13.86
CA ALA A 76 -3.00 1.22 14.56
C ALA A 76 -2.92 2.75 14.50
N ILE A 77 -3.18 3.35 13.33
CA ILE A 77 -3.13 4.81 13.15
C ILE A 77 -4.23 5.50 13.98
N GLU A 78 -5.48 4.99 13.95
CA GLU A 78 -6.60 5.56 14.71
C GLU A 78 -6.39 5.46 16.23
N ASN A 79 -5.69 4.42 16.70
CA ASN A 79 -5.29 4.29 18.11
C ASN A 79 -4.01 5.08 18.47
N GLY A 80 -3.54 5.98 17.58
CA GLY A 80 -2.44 6.90 17.84
C GLY A 80 -1.03 6.32 17.65
N PHE A 81 -0.91 5.12 17.07
CA PHE A 81 0.39 4.53 16.75
C PHE A 81 0.90 5.02 15.40
N ARG A 82 2.23 5.23 15.31
CA ARG A 82 2.89 5.60 14.05
C ARG A 82 3.44 4.35 13.36
N ILE A 83 3.23 4.27 12.06
CA ILE A 83 3.77 3.19 11.22
C ILE A 83 4.91 3.76 10.37
N ARG A 84 6.13 3.27 10.58
CA ARG A 84 7.26 3.58 9.71
C ARG A 84 7.11 2.82 8.40
N VAL A 85 7.32 3.48 7.26
CA VAL A 85 7.34 2.81 5.96
C VAL A 85 8.65 3.09 5.22
N VAL A 86 9.08 2.12 4.43
CA VAL A 86 10.35 2.16 3.69
C VAL A 86 10.06 1.93 2.21
N LYS A 87 10.73 2.71 1.35
CA LYS A 87 10.65 2.48 -0.10
C LYS A 87 11.47 1.25 -0.46
N VAL A 88 10.92 0.41 -1.32
CA VAL A 88 11.61 -0.73 -1.92
C VAL A 88 11.51 -0.62 -3.44
N GLU A 89 12.57 -1.01 -4.14
CA GLU A 89 12.61 -0.99 -5.61
C GLU A 89 11.97 -2.26 -6.21
N HIS A 90 12.04 -3.36 -5.46
CA HIS A 90 11.51 -4.65 -5.91
C HIS A 90 10.00 -4.75 -5.71
N ARG A 91 9.34 -5.31 -6.73
CA ARG A 91 7.93 -5.68 -6.66
C ARG A 91 7.82 -7.13 -6.17
N SER A 92 6.99 -7.37 -5.16
CA SER A 92 6.60 -8.73 -4.79
C SER A 92 5.67 -9.30 -5.86
N ILE A 93 5.90 -10.54 -6.26
CA ILE A 93 4.99 -11.30 -7.12
C ILE A 93 4.10 -12.15 -6.22
N GLY A 94 2.81 -11.83 -6.16
CA GLY A 94 1.81 -12.69 -5.50
C GLY A 94 1.49 -13.90 -6.37
N VAL A 95 1.20 -15.03 -5.75
CA VAL A 95 0.77 -16.26 -6.43
C VAL A 95 -0.58 -16.64 -5.85
N ASP A 96 -1.64 -16.17 -6.50
CA ASP A 96 -3.02 -16.36 -6.03
C ASP A 96 -3.82 -17.28 -6.99
N THR A 97 -3.33 -17.49 -8.21
CA THR A 97 -3.94 -18.33 -9.25
C THR A 97 -2.96 -19.35 -9.83
N GLU A 98 -3.49 -20.38 -10.50
CA GLU A 98 -2.67 -21.35 -11.24
C GLU A 98 -1.81 -20.66 -12.31
N GLN A 99 -2.35 -19.63 -12.96
CA GLN A 99 -1.61 -18.84 -13.95
C GLN A 99 -0.43 -18.09 -13.32
N ASP A 100 -0.60 -17.55 -12.10
CA ASP A 100 0.49 -16.91 -11.37
C ASP A 100 1.58 -17.94 -11.00
N TYR A 101 1.18 -19.15 -10.59
CA TYR A 101 2.12 -20.23 -10.28
C TYR A 101 2.95 -20.60 -11.51
N VAL A 102 2.31 -20.87 -12.65
CA VAL A 102 3.01 -21.21 -13.90
C VAL A 102 3.98 -20.10 -14.30
N ARG A 103 3.56 -18.83 -14.16
CA ARG A 103 4.41 -17.68 -14.44
C ARG A 103 5.61 -17.62 -13.51
N VAL A 104 5.41 -17.71 -12.19
CA VAL A 104 6.51 -17.62 -11.21
C VAL A 104 7.46 -18.80 -11.32
N LYS A 105 6.94 -20.01 -11.52
CA LYS A 105 7.75 -21.22 -11.77
C LYS A 105 8.71 -21.01 -12.94
N ARG A 106 8.21 -20.50 -14.07
CA ARG A 106 9.03 -20.20 -15.24
C ARG A 106 10.11 -19.17 -14.93
N LEU A 107 9.76 -18.08 -14.24
CA LEU A 107 10.74 -17.04 -13.90
C LEU A 107 11.86 -17.55 -12.99
N ILE A 108 11.56 -18.47 -12.05
CA ILE A 108 12.55 -19.13 -11.19
C ILE A 108 13.42 -20.08 -12.00
N GLU A 109 12.83 -20.91 -12.87
CA GLU A 109 13.57 -21.84 -13.74
C GLU A 109 14.52 -21.11 -14.71
N GLU A 110 14.13 -19.93 -15.18
CA GLU A 110 14.92 -19.08 -16.07
C GLU A 110 15.93 -18.16 -15.32
N ASN A 111 16.00 -18.21 -13.98
CA ASN A 111 16.82 -17.32 -13.12
C ASN A 111 16.58 -15.82 -13.37
N ILE A 112 15.33 -15.43 -13.64
CA ILE A 112 14.94 -14.04 -13.92
C ILE A 112 14.52 -13.29 -12.63
N VAL A 113 14.30 -14.02 -11.53
CA VAL A 113 14.00 -13.48 -10.19
C VAL A 113 14.95 -14.06 -9.16
#